data_AF-A0A8T5P0F6-F1
#
_entry.id   AF-A0A8T5P0F6-F1
#
_cell.length_a   1.000
_cell.length_b   1.000
_cell.length_c   1.000
_cell.angle_alpha   90.00
_cell.angle_beta   90.00
_cell.angle_gamma   90.00
#
_symmetry.space_group_name_H-M   'P 1'
#
loop_
_entity.id
_entity.type
_entity.pdbx_description
1 polymer ?
#
loop_
_entity_poly.entity_id
_entity_poly.type
_entity_poly.pdbx_seq_one_letter_code
_entity_poly.pdbx_strand_id
1 'polypeptide(L)'
;LIKDRQILHLFYRQPISLEKAQIVADENKLKYLGDGKNYSTSELARTLLKKHKCITHNYNVQGPLYWQTEDGQTINELNEKIRLNRGDRE
;
A
#
# COMPACT_ATOMS: atom_id res chain seq x y z
N LEU A 1 2.17 12.07 8.57
CA LEU A 1 2.76 10.86 7.96
C LEU A 1 1.92 9.68 8.37
N ILE A 2 1.69 8.73 7.47
CA ILE A 2 1.06 7.45 7.84
C ILE A 2 1.90 6.82 8.95
N LYS A 3 1.24 6.10 9.87
CA LYS A 3 1.89 5.54 11.04
C LYS A 3 3.00 4.59 10.60
N ASP A 4 4.23 4.90 11.01
CA ASP A 4 5.37 4.04 10.73
C ASP A 4 5.11 2.64 11.30
N ARG A 5 5.63 1.61 10.63
CA ARG A 5 5.44 0.20 11.00
C ARG A 5 4.02 -0.34 10.88
N GLN A 6 3.07 0.42 10.33
CA GLN A 6 1.72 -0.07 10.11
C GLN A 6 1.70 -1.21 9.08
N ILE A 7 0.97 -2.28 9.40
CA ILE A 7 0.79 -3.42 8.51
C ILE A 7 -0.32 -3.13 7.50
N LEU A 8 -0.05 -3.47 6.25
CA LEU A 8 -0.93 -3.35 5.12
C LEU A 8 -1.08 -4.70 4.43
N HIS A 9 -2.24 -4.92 3.86
CA HIS A 9 -2.60 -6.06 3.06
C HIS A 9 -2.80 -5.61 1.62
N LEU A 10 -2.34 -6.43 0.69
CA LEU A 10 -2.62 -6.20 -0.72
C LEU A 10 -4.12 -6.43 -0.97
N PHE A 11 -4.79 -5.46 -1.55
CA PHE A 11 -6.20 -5.51 -1.91
C PHE A 11 -6.37 -5.28 -3.40
N TYR A 12 -7.21 -6.08 -4.06
CA TYR A 12 -7.58 -5.88 -5.47
C TYR A 12 -9.10 -5.90 -5.65
N ARG A 13 -9.70 -7.09 -5.60
CA ARG A 13 -11.16 -7.31 -5.48
C ARG A 13 -11.53 -7.83 -4.09
N GLN A 14 -10.59 -8.54 -3.50
CA GLN A 14 -10.64 -9.11 -2.17
C GLN A 14 -9.25 -8.91 -1.54
N PRO A 15 -9.18 -8.86 -0.20
CA PRO A 15 -7.90 -8.82 0.49
C PRO A 15 -7.13 -10.11 0.22
N ILE A 16 -5.89 -9.96 -0.24
CA ILE A 16 -4.95 -11.06 -0.42
C ILE A 16 -4.16 -11.17 0.89
N SER A 17 -4.77 -11.79 1.89
CA SER A 17 -4.26 -11.82 3.28
C SER A 17 -2.86 -12.43 3.44
N LEU A 18 -2.42 -13.21 2.46
CA LEU A 18 -1.07 -13.78 2.35
C LEU A 18 0.00 -12.71 2.07
N GLU A 19 -0.37 -11.63 1.40
CA GLU A 19 0.53 -10.61 0.91
C GLU A 19 0.50 -9.39 1.83
N LYS A 20 1.45 -9.35 2.76
CA LYS A 20 1.54 -8.30 3.78
C LYS A 20 2.77 -7.42 3.56
N ALA A 21 2.59 -6.13 3.80
CA ALA A 21 3.67 -5.16 3.76
C ALA A 21 3.60 -4.24 4.98
N GLN A 22 4.72 -3.64 5.35
CA GLN A 22 4.84 -2.71 6.45
C GLN A 22 5.24 -1.34 5.92
N ILE A 23 4.58 -0.29 6.41
CA ILE A 23 4.96 1.08 6.05
C ILE A 23 6.31 1.43 6.66
N VAL A 24 7.21 1.92 5.81
CA VAL A 24 8.48 2.55 6.19
C VAL A 24 8.33 4.03 5.88
N ALA A 25 7.84 4.78 6.86
CA ALA A 25 7.40 6.16 6.67
C ALA A 25 8.58 7.09 6.35
N ASP A 26 9.76 6.82 6.92
CA ASP A 26 11.00 7.59 6.70
C ASP A 26 11.50 7.52 5.25
N GLU A 27 11.25 6.40 4.55
CA GLU A 27 11.67 6.19 3.17
C GLU A 27 10.53 6.37 2.15
N ASN A 28 9.30 6.63 2.61
CA ASN A 28 8.09 6.59 1.78
C ASN A 28 7.96 5.27 0.97
N LYS A 29 8.32 4.15 1.61
CA LYS A 29 8.35 2.81 1.02
C LYS A 29 7.54 1.81 1.83
N LEU A 30 7.37 0.62 1.25
CA LEU A 30 6.80 -0.54 1.89
C LEU A 30 7.85 -1.63 2.06
N LYS A 31 8.02 -2.12 3.27
CA LYS A 31 8.78 -3.33 3.55
C LYS A 31 7.88 -4.54 3.37
N TYR A 32 8.16 -5.37 2.36
CA TYR A 32 7.39 -6.58 2.13
C TYR A 32 7.72 -7.63 3.21
N LEU A 33 6.72 -8.20 3.88
CA LEU A 33 6.96 -9.15 4.96
C LEU A 33 7.35 -10.55 4.44
N GLY A 34 7.09 -10.87 3.17
CA GLY A 34 7.44 -12.17 2.61
C GLY A 34 8.94 -12.35 2.34
N ASP A 35 9.68 -11.26 2.11
CA ASP A 35 11.14 -11.31 1.87
C ASP A 35 11.96 -10.31 2.70
N GLY A 36 11.30 -9.41 3.44
CA GLY A 36 11.93 -8.42 4.29
C GLY A 36 12.54 -7.22 3.55
N LYS A 37 12.33 -7.07 2.23
CA LYS A 37 12.92 -6.00 1.43
C LYS A 37 12.00 -4.77 1.31
N ASN A 38 12.62 -3.61 1.10
CA ASN A 38 11.91 -2.35 0.88
C ASN A 38 11.62 -2.17 -0.61
N TYR A 39 10.38 -1.78 -0.90
CA TYR A 39 9.86 -1.56 -2.24
C TYR A 39 9.05 -0.27 -2.30
N SER A 40 8.93 0.27 -3.50
CA SER A 40 7.98 1.33 -3.79
C SER A 40 6.54 0.79 -3.67
N THR A 41 5.57 1.60 -3.21
CA THR A 41 4.16 1.17 -3.07
C THR A 41 3.59 0.58 -4.37
N SER A 42 3.87 1.22 -5.51
CA SER A 42 3.41 0.78 -6.84
C SER A 42 4.16 -0.42 -7.37
N GLU A 43 5.47 -0.51 -7.10
CA GLU A 43 6.33 -1.61 -7.56
C GLU A 43 5.96 -2.93 -6.90
N LEU A 44 5.78 -2.90 -5.57
CA LEU A 44 5.37 -4.07 -4.81
C LEU A 44 3.97 -4.51 -5.21
N ALA A 45 3.01 -3.58 -5.28
CA ALA A 45 1.65 -3.88 -5.71
C ALA A 45 1.64 -4.51 -7.10
N ARG A 46 2.36 -3.94 -8.07
CA ARG A 46 2.44 -4.50 -9.42
C ARG A 46 3.04 -5.92 -9.44
N THR A 47 4.12 -6.13 -8.70
CA THR A 47 4.80 -7.43 -8.65
C THR A 47 3.88 -8.51 -8.09
N LEU A 48 3.18 -8.21 -6.99
CA LEU A 48 2.29 -9.14 -6.33
C LEU A 48 0.99 -9.36 -7.11
N LEU A 49 0.39 -8.32 -7.68
CA LEU A 49 -0.78 -8.45 -8.54
C LEU A 49 -0.48 -9.31 -9.78
N LYS A 50 0.73 -9.20 -10.35
CA LYS A 50 1.17 -10.06 -11.45
C LYS A 50 1.38 -11.51 -10.98
N LYS A 51 1.99 -11.71 -9.80
CA LYS A 51 2.18 -13.03 -9.18
C LYS A 51 0.84 -13.76 -8.99
N HIS A 52 -0.19 -13.04 -8.54
CA HIS A 52 -1.55 -13.57 -8.33
C HIS A 52 -2.41 -13.59 -9.60
N LYS A 53 -1.83 -13.28 -10.77
CA LYS A 53 -2.54 -13.18 -12.07
C LYS A 53 -3.75 -12.22 -12.04
N CYS A 54 -3.78 -11.28 -11.11
CA CYS A 54 -4.81 -10.24 -11.04
C CYS A 54 -4.66 -9.21 -12.18
N ILE A 55 -3.43 -9.02 -12.65
CA ILE A 55 -3.11 -8.20 -13.82
C ILE A 55 -2.27 -9.01 -14.81
N THR A 56 -2.60 -8.93 -16.10
CA THR A 56 -1.88 -9.59 -17.19
C THR A 56 -0.98 -8.64 -17.97
N HIS A 57 -1.25 -7.33 -17.94
CA HIS A 57 -0.47 -6.31 -18.65
C HIS A 57 0.28 -5.37 -17.69
N ASN A 58 1.23 -4.62 -18.25
CA ASN A 58 1.92 -3.52 -17.56
C ASN A 58 0.96 -2.32 -17.41
N TYR A 59 -0.10 -2.48 -16.62
CA TYR A 59 -0.96 -1.37 -16.23
C TYR A 59 -0.22 -0.43 -15.28
N ASN A 60 -0.53 0.86 -15.35
CA ASN A 60 -0.15 1.82 -14.33
C ASN A 60 -0.88 1.48 -13.03
N VAL A 61 -0.17 0.82 -12.12
CA VAL A 61 -0.68 0.47 -10.79
C VAL A 61 -0.56 1.71 -9.91
N GLN A 62 -1.70 2.27 -9.51
CA GLN A 62 -1.76 3.30 -8.48
C GLN A 62 -1.51 2.66 -7.12
N GLY A 63 -0.24 2.42 -6.79
CA GLY A 63 0.22 1.69 -5.60
C GLY A 63 -0.61 1.98 -4.33
N PRO A 64 -0.79 3.24 -3.92
CA PRO A 64 -1.53 3.61 -2.71
C PRO A 64 -2.98 3.10 -2.60
N LEU A 65 -3.64 2.78 -3.72
CA LEU A 65 -5.02 2.27 -3.71
C LEU A 65 -5.11 0.76 -3.44
N TYR A 66 -4.03 0.01 -3.70
CA TYR A 66 -4.00 -1.44 -3.56
C TYR A 66 -3.50 -1.92 -2.20
N TRP A 67 -3.25 -1.00 -1.27
CA TRP A 67 -2.77 -1.31 0.06
C TRP A 67 -3.77 -0.84 1.10
N GLN A 68 -4.32 -1.78 1.86
CA GLN A 68 -5.31 -1.53 2.88
C GLN A 68 -4.83 -1.98 4.26
N THR A 69 -5.23 -1.27 5.30
CA THR A 69 -5.09 -1.72 6.69
C THR A 69 -6.06 -2.86 6.99
N GLU A 70 -5.90 -3.51 8.15
CA GLU A 70 -6.89 -4.48 8.64
C GLU A 70 -8.31 -3.87 8.74
N ASP A 71 -8.40 -2.57 9.03
CA ASP A 71 -9.67 -1.81 9.08
C ASP A 71 -10.24 -1.44 7.70
N GLY A 72 -9.60 -1.88 6.60
CA GLY A 72 -10.03 -1.61 5.23
C GLY A 72 -9.66 -0.23 4.69
N GLN A 73 -8.86 0.57 5.41
CA GLN A 73 -8.47 1.91 4.96
C GLN A 73 -7.25 1.85 4.05
N THR A 74 -7.32 2.51 2.91
CA THR A 74 -6.21 2.58 1.95
C THR A 74 -5.13 3.56 2.38
N ILE A 75 -3.89 3.37 1.89
CA ILE A 75 -2.81 4.38 2.03
C ILE A 75 -3.29 5.77 1.55
N ASN A 76 -4.06 5.81 0.47
CA ASN A 76 -4.59 7.07 -0.06
C ASN A 76 -5.54 7.76 0.92
N GLU A 77 -6.49 7.04 1.50
CA GLU A 77 -7.42 7.59 2.50
C GLU A 77 -6.69 8.02 3.78
N LEU A 78 -5.68 7.26 4.21
CA LEU A 78 -4.84 7.63 5.35
C LEU A 78 -4.11 8.95 5.08
N ASN A 79 -3.56 9.12 3.88
CA ASN A 79 -2.92 10.36 3.47
C ASN A 79 -3.92 11.53 3.40
N GLU A 80 -5.10 11.33 2.80
CA GLU A 80 -6.12 12.38 2.70
C GLU A 80 -6.66 12.80 4.08
N LYS A 81 -6.87 11.86 5.01
CA LYS A 81 -7.21 12.19 6.41
C LYS A 81 -6.15 13.03 7.09
N ILE A 82 -4.88 12.74 6.84
CA ILE A 82 -3.77 13.52 7.39
C ILE A 82 -3.73 14.93 6.78
N ARG A 83 -3.98 15.07 5.46
CA ARG A 83 -4.05 16.38 4.79
C ARG A 83 -5.19 17.23 5.34
N LEU A 84 -6.37 16.64 5.52
CA LEU A 84 -7.52 17.31 6.13
C LEU A 84 -7.22 17.76 7.57
N ASN A 85 -6.61 16.90 8.38
CA ASN A 85 -6.25 17.24 9.76
C ASN A 85 -5.10 18.25 9.88
N ARG A 86 -4.31 18.47 8.83
CA ARG A 86 -3.23 19.47 8.80
C ARG A 86 -3.70 20.88 8.44
N GLY A 87 -4.95 21.05 8.00
CA GLY A 87 -5.45 22.36 7.59
C GLY A 87 -4.91 22.84 6.23
N ASP A 88 -4.39 21.95 5.37
CA ASP A 88 -3.86 22.31 4.03
C ASP A 88 -4.97 22.59 2.98
N ARG A 89 -6.20 22.87 3.44
CA ARG A 89 -7.31 23.40 2.66
C ARG A 89 -7.84 24.65 3.38
N GLU A 90 -7.12 25.75 3.21
CA GLU A 90 -7.71 27.10 3.24
C GLU A 90 -7.81 27.62 1.81
#